data_AF-A0A7X8FCU9-F1
#
_entry.id   AF-A0A7X8FCU9-F1
#
_cell.length_a   1.000
_cell.length_b   1.000
_cell.length_c   1.000
_cell.angle_alpha   90.00
_cell.angle_beta   90.00
_cell.angle_gamma   90.00
#
_symmetry.space_group_name_H-M   'P 1'
#
loop_
_entity.id
_entity.type
_entity.pdbx_description
1 polymer ?
#
loop_
_entity_poly.entity_id
_entity_poly.type
_entity_poly.pdbx_seq_one_letter_code
_entity_poly.pdbx_strand_id
1 'polypeptide(L)'
;MRTMPFNKSRLGKVVIVSMLLVLFTASAVLAAPPEAIYYGNANSQVVKADYAAAIEAATEGDLVMLLAIKNALKAAQDNFRVIVIVTTDDKIVDWASALDDGLSFALSQTNSNYWLTVIPTPVLFIQPDGTEGAQDPGSGGNGDDFIVVSIE
;
A
#
# COMPACT_ATOMS: atom_id res chain seq x y z
N MET A 1 -55.07 3.44 -4.49
CA MET A 1 -53.83 4.18 -4.80
C MET A 1 -52.89 4.07 -3.61
N ARG A 2 -51.76 3.37 -3.77
CA ARG A 2 -50.75 3.16 -2.71
C ARG A 2 -49.40 3.53 -3.33
N THR A 3 -48.88 4.69 -2.94
CA THR A 3 -47.56 5.19 -3.39
C THR A 3 -46.46 4.36 -2.73
N MET A 4 -45.67 3.64 -3.52
CA MET A 4 -44.48 2.96 -3.04
C MET A 4 -43.30 3.94 -2.92
N PRO A 5 -42.54 3.93 -1.81
CA PRO A 5 -41.32 4.73 -1.71
C PRO A 5 -40.19 4.10 -2.53
N PHE A 6 -39.67 4.86 -3.49
CA PHE A 6 -38.42 4.54 -4.18
C PHE A 6 -37.25 4.62 -3.20
N ASN A 7 -36.67 3.47 -2.87
CA ASN A 7 -35.45 3.37 -2.07
C ASN A 7 -34.23 3.92 -2.84
N LYS A 8 -33.95 5.23 -2.67
CA LYS A 8 -32.70 5.87 -3.09
C LYS A 8 -31.58 5.52 -2.09
N SER A 9 -31.02 4.31 -2.14
CA SER A 9 -29.87 4.06 -1.26
C SER A 9 -28.98 2.88 -1.61
N ARG A 10 -28.74 2.56 -2.89
CA ARG A 10 -27.67 1.58 -3.25
C ARG A 10 -26.90 1.91 -4.54
N LEU A 11 -26.87 3.18 -4.97
CA LEU A 11 -26.10 3.59 -6.16
C LEU A 11 -24.77 4.30 -5.88
N GLY A 12 -24.42 4.58 -4.62
CA GLY A 12 -23.27 5.44 -4.29
C GLY A 12 -21.95 4.75 -3.95
N LYS A 13 -21.87 3.41 -3.90
CA LYS A 13 -20.69 2.71 -3.35
C LYS A 13 -19.83 1.93 -4.36
N VAL A 14 -20.18 1.95 -5.65
CA VAL A 14 -19.48 1.11 -6.65
C VAL A 14 -18.44 1.89 -7.48
N VAL A 15 -18.36 3.22 -7.37
CA VAL A 15 -17.54 4.03 -8.30
C VAL A 15 -16.08 4.20 -7.86
N ILE A 16 -15.73 4.00 -6.57
CA ILE A 16 -14.36 4.29 -6.09
C ILE A 16 -13.39 3.11 -6.30
N VAL A 17 -13.90 1.88 -6.48
CA VAL A 17 -13.03 0.67 -6.56
C VAL A 17 -12.28 0.56 -7.90
N SER A 18 -12.78 1.17 -8.98
CA SER A 18 -12.10 1.12 -10.29
C SER A 18 -10.90 2.07 -10.42
N MET A 19 -10.73 3.04 -9.51
CA MET A 19 -9.68 4.04 -9.63
C MET A 19 -8.29 3.53 -9.19
N LEU A 20 -8.23 2.44 -8.41
CA LEU A 20 -6.98 1.81 -8.00
C LEU A 20 -6.29 1.05 -9.16
N LEU A 21 -7.04 0.63 -10.19
CA LEU A 21 -6.54 -0.28 -11.23
C LEU A 21 -5.83 0.43 -12.40
N VAL A 22 -6.01 1.75 -12.55
CA VAL A 22 -5.51 2.53 -13.71
C VAL A 22 -4.34 3.46 -13.34
N LEU A 23 -4.01 3.60 -12.05
CA LEU A 23 -3.06 4.64 -11.60
C LEU A 23 -1.57 4.34 -11.85
N PHE A 24 -1.18 3.11 -12.21
CA PHE A 24 0.24 2.76 -12.35
C PHE A 24 0.74 2.53 -13.78
N THR A 25 -0.14 2.40 -14.77
CA THR A 25 0.30 1.98 -16.13
C THR A 25 0.28 3.09 -17.18
N ALA A 26 -0.24 4.30 -16.89
CA ALA A 26 -0.50 5.26 -17.97
C ALA A 26 -0.10 6.73 -17.74
N SER A 27 0.38 7.18 -16.58
CA SER A 27 0.70 8.61 -16.42
C SER A 27 1.72 8.93 -15.32
N ALA A 28 3.02 8.77 -15.57
CA ALA A 28 4.04 9.36 -14.70
C ALA A 28 5.42 9.42 -15.37
N VAL A 29 5.71 10.51 -16.09
CA VAL A 29 7.12 10.94 -16.25
C VAL A 29 7.63 11.60 -14.94
N LEU A 30 6.79 11.76 -13.92
CA LEU A 30 7.08 12.61 -12.75
C LEU A 30 6.90 11.97 -11.36
N ALA A 31 6.39 10.73 -11.25
CA ALA A 31 6.15 10.08 -9.96
C ALA A 31 6.99 8.82 -9.84
N ALA A 32 7.79 8.72 -8.77
CA ALA A 32 8.55 7.53 -8.46
C ALA A 32 7.57 6.40 -8.08
N PRO A 33 7.78 5.17 -8.58
CA PRO A 33 6.93 4.04 -8.22
C PRO A 33 7.04 3.72 -6.72
N PRO A 34 6.00 3.11 -6.11
CA PRO A 34 6.09 2.54 -4.77
C PRO A 34 7.13 1.41 -4.74
N GLU A 35 8.00 1.45 -3.75
CA GLU A 35 8.92 0.35 -3.40
C GLU A 35 8.30 -0.50 -2.30
N ALA A 36 7.87 0.14 -1.21
CA ALA A 36 7.26 -0.52 -0.06
C ALA A 36 6.01 0.21 0.42
N ILE A 37 5.09 -0.56 0.98
CA ILE A 37 3.82 -0.05 1.50
C ILE A 37 3.66 -0.49 2.94
N TYR A 38 3.33 0.45 3.81
CA TYR A 38 3.06 0.22 5.22
C TYR A 38 1.60 0.51 5.48
N TYR A 39 0.88 -0.42 6.10
CA TYR A 39 -0.54 -0.22 6.39
C TYR A 39 -0.93 -0.76 7.76
N GLY A 40 -1.97 -0.18 8.34
CA GLY A 40 -2.59 -0.70 9.56
C GLY A 40 -3.55 -1.85 9.26
N ASN A 41 -3.33 -3.02 9.86
CA ASN A 41 -4.26 -4.15 9.77
C ASN A 41 -5.44 -4.02 10.74
N ALA A 42 -6.28 -5.06 10.83
CA ALA A 42 -7.46 -5.07 11.70
C ALA A 42 -7.15 -5.02 13.20
N ASN A 43 -5.94 -5.45 13.59
CA ASN A 43 -5.46 -5.46 14.96
C ASN A 43 -4.64 -4.20 15.30
N SER A 44 -4.71 -3.17 14.46
CA SER A 44 -3.91 -1.94 14.59
C SER A 44 -2.39 -2.18 14.57
N GLN A 45 -1.95 -3.29 13.97
CA GLN A 45 -0.54 -3.58 13.74
C GLN A 45 -0.11 -2.99 12.40
N VAL A 46 1.11 -2.44 12.36
CA VAL A 46 1.71 -1.99 11.11
C VAL A 46 2.29 -3.19 10.39
N VAL A 47 1.85 -3.37 9.14
CA VAL A 47 2.32 -4.41 8.23
C VAL A 47 3.12 -3.75 7.12
N LYS A 48 4.33 -4.26 6.83
CA LYS A 48 5.10 -3.90 5.63
C LYS A 48 4.77 -4.86 4.50
N ALA A 49 4.57 -4.33 3.31
CA ALA A 49 4.53 -5.10 2.08
C ALA A 49 5.62 -4.60 1.13
N ASP A 50 6.41 -5.53 0.60
CA ASP A 50 7.34 -5.26 -0.49
C ASP A 50 6.55 -5.19 -1.81
N TYR A 51 6.32 -3.98 -2.30
CA TYR A 51 5.52 -3.77 -3.49
C TYR A 51 6.33 -4.05 -4.75
N ALA A 52 7.63 -3.75 -4.74
CA ALA A 52 8.53 -4.05 -5.85
C ALA A 52 8.58 -5.57 -6.10
N ALA A 53 8.81 -6.37 -5.06
CA ALA A 53 8.82 -7.84 -5.16
C ALA A 53 7.46 -8.39 -5.61
N ALA A 54 6.35 -7.82 -5.14
CA ALA A 54 5.01 -8.24 -5.57
C ALA A 54 4.73 -7.93 -7.06
N ILE A 55 5.27 -6.83 -7.58
CA ILE A 55 5.19 -6.49 -9.01
C ILE A 55 6.07 -7.44 -9.82
N GLU A 56 7.29 -7.72 -9.38
CA GLU A 56 8.20 -8.68 -10.03
C GLU A 56 7.55 -10.06 -10.14
N ALA A 57 7.08 -10.63 -9.02
CA ALA A 57 6.36 -11.90 -9.01
C ALA A 57 5.13 -11.89 -9.93
N ALA A 58 4.39 -10.77 -9.97
CA ALA A 58 3.25 -10.60 -10.85
C ALA A 58 3.63 -10.63 -12.35
N THR A 59 4.81 -10.11 -12.71
CA THR A 59 5.33 -10.21 -14.09
C THR A 59 5.69 -11.63 -14.48
N GLU A 60 6.05 -12.48 -13.51
CA GLU A 60 6.31 -13.91 -13.68
C GLU A 60 5.02 -14.75 -13.65
N GLY A 61 3.87 -14.12 -13.36
CA GLY A 61 2.55 -14.75 -13.35
C GLY A 61 2.02 -15.11 -11.96
N ASP A 62 2.78 -14.86 -10.90
CA ASP A 62 2.33 -15.03 -9.52
C ASP A 62 1.72 -13.72 -8.99
N LEU A 63 0.39 -13.66 -8.98
CA LEU A 63 -0.36 -12.48 -8.54
C LEU A 63 -0.73 -12.51 -7.05
N VAL A 64 -0.36 -13.55 -6.30
CA VAL A 64 -0.89 -13.79 -4.94
C VAL A 64 -0.55 -12.63 -4.01
N MET A 65 0.74 -12.29 -3.90
CA MET A 65 1.22 -11.20 -3.05
C MET A 65 0.62 -9.85 -3.47
N LEU A 66 0.59 -9.55 -4.76
CA LEU A 66 0.04 -8.29 -5.27
C LEU A 66 -1.46 -8.15 -4.98
N LEU A 67 -2.24 -9.23 -5.10
CA LEU A 67 -3.66 -9.23 -4.78
C LEU A 67 -3.89 -9.07 -3.27
N ALA A 68 -3.06 -9.71 -2.43
CA ALA A 68 -3.11 -9.54 -0.99
C ALA A 68 -2.87 -8.07 -0.60
N ILE A 69 -1.85 -7.42 -1.17
CA ILE A 69 -1.56 -6.00 -0.94
C ILE A 69 -2.74 -5.12 -1.35
N LYS A 70 -3.32 -5.35 -2.53
CA LYS A 70 -4.48 -4.58 -3.02
C LYS A 70 -5.68 -4.70 -2.08
N ASN A 71 -5.98 -5.91 -1.62
CA ASN A 71 -7.08 -6.16 -0.70
C ASN A 71 -6.83 -5.52 0.68
N ALA A 72 -5.60 -5.61 1.17
CA ALA A 72 -5.20 -5.02 2.44
C ALA A 72 -5.27 -3.48 2.41
N LEU A 73 -4.78 -2.86 1.33
CA LEU A 73 -4.89 -1.42 1.11
C LEU A 73 -6.34 -0.95 1.05
N LYS A 74 -7.19 -1.68 0.33
CA LYS A 74 -8.63 -1.40 0.29
C LYS A 74 -9.24 -1.47 1.70
N ALA A 75 -8.91 -2.51 2.47
CA ALA A 75 -9.41 -2.66 3.83
C ALA A 75 -8.90 -1.55 4.76
N ALA A 76 -7.63 -1.16 4.66
CA ALA A 76 -7.07 -0.06 5.43
C ALA A 76 -7.77 1.27 5.10
N GLN A 77 -7.98 1.55 3.82
CA GLN A 77 -8.66 2.76 3.34
C GLN A 77 -10.12 2.80 3.82
N ASP A 78 -10.87 1.71 3.63
CA ASP A 78 -12.29 1.63 4.02
C ASP A 78 -12.49 1.80 5.55
N ASN A 79 -11.42 1.62 6.34
CA ASN A 79 -11.41 1.75 7.79
C ASN A 79 -10.57 2.94 8.31
N PHE A 80 -10.18 3.87 7.43
CA PHE A 80 -9.39 5.07 7.78
C PHE A 80 -8.12 4.74 8.59
N ARG A 81 -7.43 3.67 8.21
CA ARG A 81 -6.18 3.24 8.85
C ARG A 81 -4.98 3.87 8.16
N VAL A 82 -3.85 3.84 8.85
CA VAL A 82 -2.55 4.26 8.33
C VAL A 82 -2.29 3.57 7.00
N ILE A 83 -1.89 4.35 6.00
CA ILE A 83 -1.29 3.89 4.75
C ILE A 83 -0.15 4.84 4.43
N VAL A 84 1.08 4.31 4.46
CA VAL A 84 2.30 5.05 4.13
C VAL A 84 2.98 4.33 2.99
N ILE A 85 3.42 5.08 1.98
CA ILE A 85 4.10 4.55 0.82
C ILE A 85 5.52 5.09 0.81
N VAL A 86 6.49 4.19 0.69
CA VAL A 86 7.88 4.54 0.40
C VAL A 86 8.09 4.33 -1.09
N THR A 87 8.59 5.34 -1.79
CA THR A 87 8.91 5.30 -3.21
C THR A 87 10.37 4.97 -3.44
N THR A 88 10.71 4.56 -4.67
CA THR A 88 12.10 4.23 -5.07
C THR A 88 13.08 5.42 -5.06
N ASP A 89 12.60 6.64 -4.80
CA ASP A 89 13.42 7.84 -4.58
C ASP A 89 13.46 8.25 -3.10
N ASP A 90 13.22 7.29 -2.21
CA ASP A 90 13.24 7.41 -0.74
C ASP A 90 12.21 8.41 -0.15
N LYS A 91 11.21 8.87 -0.93
CA LYS A 91 10.13 9.68 -0.36
C LYS A 91 9.18 8.80 0.43
N ILE A 92 8.85 9.27 1.63
CA ILE A 92 7.87 8.64 2.52
C ILE A 92 6.60 9.48 2.44
N VAL A 93 5.56 8.93 1.83
CA VAL A 93 4.29 9.61 1.58
C VAL A 93 3.22 9.11 2.55
N ASP A 94 2.62 10.01 3.33
CA ASP A 94 1.38 9.77 4.05
C ASP A 94 0.22 9.69 3.05
N TRP A 95 0.00 8.48 2.56
CA TRP A 95 -0.96 8.22 1.51
C TRP A 95 -2.40 8.25 2.03
N ALA A 96 -2.63 7.88 3.29
CA ALA A 96 -3.95 7.96 3.90
C ALA A 96 -4.46 9.41 3.93
N SER A 97 -3.64 10.35 4.39
CA SER A 97 -4.01 11.79 4.43
C SER A 97 -4.17 12.38 3.03
N ALA A 98 -3.27 12.05 2.09
CA ALA A 98 -3.38 12.52 0.70
C ALA A 98 -4.66 12.02 0.01
N LEU A 99 -5.05 10.77 0.27
CA LEU A 99 -6.28 10.20 -0.24
C LEU A 99 -7.53 10.87 0.34
N ASP A 100 -7.53 11.19 1.64
CA ASP A 100 -8.64 11.88 2.30
C ASP A 100 -8.87 13.27 1.69
N ASP A 101 -7.79 13.96 1.33
CA ASP A 101 -7.80 15.25 0.62
C ASP A 101 -8.07 15.11 -0.90
N GLY A 102 -8.29 13.89 -1.41
CA GLY A 102 -8.64 13.63 -2.81
C GLY A 102 -7.48 13.81 -3.79
N LEU A 103 -6.23 13.74 -3.33
CA LEU A 103 -5.05 13.84 -4.18
C LEU A 103 -4.72 12.51 -4.85
N SER A 104 -4.17 12.61 -6.06
CA SER A 104 -3.54 11.46 -6.71
C SER A 104 -2.16 11.20 -6.12
N PHE A 105 -1.66 9.97 -6.29
CA PHE A 105 -0.34 9.58 -5.80
C PHE A 105 0.80 10.40 -6.41
N ALA A 106 0.69 10.73 -7.70
CA ALA A 106 1.66 11.59 -8.36
C ALA A 106 1.69 13.01 -7.76
N LEU A 107 0.52 13.57 -7.41
CA LEU A 107 0.44 14.90 -6.80
C LEU A 107 0.93 14.90 -5.36
N SER A 108 0.63 13.86 -4.57
CA SER A 108 1.10 13.76 -3.18
C SER A 108 2.62 13.71 -3.09
N GLN A 109 3.31 13.09 -4.06
CA GLN A 109 4.77 13.10 -4.13
C GLN A 109 5.39 14.48 -4.40
N THR A 110 4.62 15.44 -4.91
CA THR A 110 5.07 16.82 -5.17
C THR A 110 4.70 17.80 -4.06
N ASN A 111 3.86 17.37 -3.10
CA ASN A 111 3.36 18.21 -2.03
C ASN A 111 3.95 17.78 -0.68
N SER A 112 4.83 18.61 -0.13
CA SER A 112 5.55 18.34 1.11
C SER A 112 4.65 18.20 2.34
N ASN A 113 3.39 18.62 2.29
CA ASN A 113 2.44 18.45 3.40
C ASN A 113 2.13 16.98 3.70
N TYR A 114 2.34 16.08 2.73
CA TYR A 114 2.12 14.64 2.88
C TYR A 114 3.42 13.86 2.99
N TRP A 115 4.54 14.53 3.22
CA TRP A 115 5.83 13.86 3.39
C TRP A 115 6.04 13.56 4.87
N LEU A 116 6.46 12.34 5.15
CA LEU A 116 6.89 11.92 6.47
C LEU A 116 8.42 11.88 6.52
N THR A 117 8.96 12.10 7.71
CA THR A 117 10.39 11.95 7.99
C THR A 117 10.73 10.61 8.64
N VAL A 118 9.70 9.86 9.05
CA VAL A 118 9.84 8.60 9.77
C VAL A 118 8.91 7.56 9.15
N ILE A 119 9.47 6.39 8.86
CA ILE A 119 8.71 5.22 8.40
C ILE A 119 8.07 4.54 9.63
N PRO A 120 6.78 4.20 9.60
CA PRO A 120 6.15 3.40 10.65
C PRO A 120 6.88 2.06 10.84
N THR A 121 7.19 1.69 12.09
CA THR A 121 7.87 0.42 12.37
C THR A 121 6.92 -0.76 12.15
N PRO A 122 7.20 -1.66 11.19
CA PRO A 122 6.37 -2.82 10.98
C PRO A 122 6.61 -3.88 12.05
N VAL A 123 5.55 -4.59 12.42
CA VAL A 123 5.61 -5.79 13.28
C VAL A 123 5.22 -7.06 12.54
N LEU A 124 4.68 -6.90 11.32
CA LEU A 124 4.29 -7.98 10.41
C LEU A 124 4.70 -7.60 8.99
N PHE A 125 4.76 -8.62 8.13
CA PHE A 125 5.17 -8.53 6.74
C PHE A 125 4.20 -9.35 5.90
N ILE A 126 3.85 -8.83 4.72
CA ILE A 126 3.18 -9.65 3.70
C ILE A 126 4.20 -10.60 3.11
N GLN A 127 3.87 -11.89 3.17
CA GLN A 127 4.66 -12.98 2.63
C GLN A 127 4.31 -13.22 1.14
N PRO A 128 5.15 -13.95 0.38
CA PRO A 128 4.86 -14.29 -1.01
C PRO A 128 3.53 -15.03 -1.21
N ASP A 129 3.11 -15.83 -0.23
CA ASP A 129 1.82 -16.53 -0.22
C ASP A 129 0.61 -15.62 0.08
N GLY A 130 0.85 -14.32 0.28
CA GLY A 130 -0.17 -13.31 0.55
C GLY A 130 -0.63 -13.25 2.00
N THR A 131 -0.03 -14.02 2.92
CA THR A 131 -0.37 -13.99 4.34
C THR A 131 0.43 -12.93 5.10
N GLU A 132 -0.12 -12.44 6.22
CA GLU A 132 0.60 -11.58 7.17
C GLU A 132 1.34 -12.47 8.18
N GLY A 133 2.66 -12.29 8.30
CA GLY A 133 3.48 -13.04 9.25
C GLY A 133 4.60 -12.20 9.84
N ALA A 134 5.25 -12.70 10.89
CA ALA A 134 6.52 -12.12 11.32
C ALA A 134 7.53 -12.21 10.17
N GLN A 135 8.53 -11.33 10.16
CA GLN A 135 9.64 -11.47 9.22
C GLN A 135 10.31 -12.82 9.49
N ASP A 136 10.32 -13.70 8.50
CA ASP A 136 11.15 -14.89 8.57
C ASP A 136 12.61 -14.41 8.43
N PRO A 137 13.46 -14.55 9.46
CA PRO A 137 14.86 -14.17 9.36
C PRO A 137 15.62 -14.97 8.28
N GLY A 138 15.03 -16.04 7.73
CA GLY A 138 15.61 -16.85 6.65
C GLY A 138 15.09 -16.55 5.23
N SER A 139 14.04 -15.73 5.07
CA SER A 139 13.45 -15.44 3.75
C SER A 139 14.00 -14.16 3.11
N GLY A 140 15.31 -13.91 3.30
CA GLY A 140 16.03 -12.83 2.64
C GLY A 140 16.10 -13.06 1.13
N GLY A 141 15.15 -12.48 0.40
CA GLY A 141 15.38 -12.09 -0.99
C GLY A 141 16.52 -11.08 -1.02
N ASN A 142 17.59 -11.46 -1.72
CA ASN A 142 18.86 -10.76 -1.89
C ASN A 142 18.81 -9.23 -1.77
N GLY A 143 19.73 -8.67 -0.96
CA GLY A 143 20.14 -7.30 -1.15
C GLY A 143 20.58 -6.51 0.08
N ASP A 144 21.16 -7.13 1.11
CA ASP A 144 22.29 -6.56 1.84
C ASP A 144 22.69 -7.49 3.00
N ASP A 145 23.87 -8.06 2.85
CA ASP A 145 24.58 -8.84 3.84
C ASP A 145 24.74 -7.99 5.11
N PHE A 146 23.94 -8.27 6.14
CA PHE A 146 24.10 -7.65 7.46
C PHE A 146 25.35 -8.25 8.10
N ILE A 147 26.52 -7.73 7.73
CA ILE A 147 27.76 -7.97 8.46
C ILE A 147 27.58 -7.34 9.83
N VAL A 148 27.22 -8.17 10.81
CA VAL A 148 27.42 -7.85 12.22
C VAL A 148 28.93 -7.74 12.43
N VAL A 149 29.48 -6.53 12.33
CA VAL A 149 30.82 -6.27 12.85
C VAL A 149 30.69 -6.32 14.37
N SER A 150 30.96 -7.48 14.95
CA SER A 150 31.32 -7.60 16.35
C SER A 150 32.60 -6.80 16.56
N ILE A 151 32.49 -5.66 17.23
CA ILE A 151 33.64 -4.94 17.77
C ILE A 151 33.86 -5.53 19.16
N GLU A 152 34.92 -6.34 19.30
CA GLU A 152 35.53 -6.64 20.60
C GLU A 152 36.33 -5.43 21.11
#